data_AF-A0A412LMG3-F1
#
_entry.id   AF-A0A412LMG3-F1
#
_cell.length_a   1.000
_cell.length_b   1.000
_cell.length_c   1.000
_cell.angle_alpha   90.00
_cell.angle_beta   90.00
_cell.angle_gamma   90.00
#
_symmetry.space_group_name_H-M   'P 1'
#
loop_
_entity.id
_entity.type
_entity.pdbx_description
1 polymer ?
#
loop_
_entity_poly.entity_id
_entity_poly.type
_entity_poly.pdbx_seq_one_letter_code
_entity_poly.pdbx_strand_id
1 'polypeptide(L)'
;MSDGTLFAPLARYSLRGFAEGHCAILVFTREKAIKPELFVVDVVGASAEGERTDFVDVAELDAHLGDKLSRCEVVFDEPANLAQAWVFVTCSYQTSSSRTVVNATGSIGN
;
A
#
# COMPACT_ATOMS: atom_id res chain seq x y z
N MET A 1 7.42 13.14 8.25
CA MET A 1 7.51 14.31 9.15
C MET A 1 7.09 13.85 10.55
N SER A 2 7.67 14.38 11.62
CA SER A 2 7.37 13.97 13.00
C SER A 2 6.18 14.71 13.63
N ASP A 3 5.63 15.71 12.94
CA ASP A 3 4.51 16.54 13.39
C ASP A 3 3.12 15.92 13.11
N GLY A 4 3.09 14.68 12.61
CA GLY A 4 1.84 13.96 12.32
C GLY A 4 1.16 14.34 11.01
N THR A 5 1.79 15.16 10.17
CA THR A 5 1.21 15.61 8.88
C THR A 5 1.60 14.73 7.70
N LEU A 6 1.02 15.02 6.52
CA LEU A 6 1.24 14.28 5.27
C LEU A 6 0.97 12.77 5.45
N PHE A 7 1.96 11.93 5.17
CA PHE A 7 1.88 10.48 5.29
C PHE A 7 2.42 9.95 6.62
N ALA A 8 2.73 10.81 7.59
CA ALA A 8 3.15 10.35 8.92
C ALA A 8 2.13 9.38 9.58
N PRO A 9 0.80 9.58 9.43
CA PRO A 9 -0.16 8.61 9.96
C PRO A 9 -0.10 7.22 9.32
N LEU A 10 0.43 7.08 8.10
CA LEU A 10 0.57 5.76 7.45
C LEU A 10 1.50 4.83 8.23
N ALA A 11 2.47 5.37 8.98
CA ALA A 11 3.35 4.56 9.82
C ALA A 11 2.60 3.72 10.88
N ARG A 12 1.37 4.11 11.23
CA ARG A 12 0.54 3.39 12.20
C ARG A 12 -0.18 2.18 11.60
N TYR A 13 -0.20 2.02 10.27
CA TYR A 13 -0.85 0.89 9.61
C TYR A 13 -0.12 -0.44 9.83
N SER A 14 1.14 -0.44 10.30
CA SER A 14 1.79 -1.66 10.80
C SER A 14 1.11 -2.21 12.05
N LEU A 15 0.35 -1.39 12.77
CA LEU A 15 -0.48 -1.84 13.89
C LEU A 15 -1.82 -2.34 13.35
N ARG A 16 -2.03 -3.66 13.41
CA ARG A 16 -3.28 -4.32 12.95
C ARG A 16 -4.55 -3.60 13.39
N GLY A 17 -4.71 -3.31 14.69
CA GLY A 17 -5.93 -2.65 15.19
C GLY A 17 -6.15 -1.23 14.66
N PHE A 18 -5.08 -0.50 14.33
CA PHE A 18 -5.21 0.78 13.63
C PHE A 18 -5.62 0.55 12.17
N ALA A 19 -4.98 -0.39 11.49
CA ALA A 19 -5.27 -0.68 10.09
C ALA A 19 -6.72 -1.19 9.90
N GLU A 20 -7.22 -2.05 10.79
CA GLU A 20 -8.61 -2.53 10.82
C GLU A 20 -9.62 -1.41 11.11
N GLY A 21 -9.29 -0.50 12.04
CA GLY A 21 -10.14 0.66 12.35
C GLY A 21 -10.11 1.78 11.28
N HIS A 22 -9.15 1.72 10.37
CA HIS A 22 -8.90 2.74 9.33
C HIS A 22 -8.78 2.11 7.94
N CYS A 23 -9.61 1.11 7.64
CA CYS A 23 -9.54 0.33 6.40
C CYS A 23 -9.99 1.07 5.11
N ALA A 24 -10.36 2.35 5.20
CA ALA A 24 -10.84 3.13 4.07
C ALA A 24 -9.90 4.29 3.74
N ILE A 25 -9.26 4.22 2.58
CA ILE A 25 -8.59 5.34 1.94
C ILE A 25 -9.50 5.85 0.82
N LEU A 26 -9.56 7.17 0.60
CA LEU A 26 -10.31 7.77 -0.50
C LEU A 26 -9.34 8.48 -1.43
N VAL A 27 -9.39 8.13 -2.72
CA VAL A 27 -8.61 8.79 -3.76
C VAL A 27 -9.57 9.50 -4.70
N PHE A 28 -9.43 10.82 -4.80
CA PHE A 28 -10.17 11.63 -5.74
C PHE A 28 -9.24 12.01 -6.89
N THR A 29 -9.53 11.50 -8.08
CA THR A 29 -8.91 11.99 -9.31
C THR A 29 -9.84 13.01 -9.97
N ARG A 30 -9.37 13.67 -11.02
CA ARG A 30 -10.22 14.55 -11.83
C ARG A 30 -11.43 13.83 -12.42
N GLU A 31 -11.31 12.53 -12.66
CA GLU A 31 -12.29 11.74 -13.41
C GLU A 31 -13.22 10.96 -12.49
N LYS A 32 -12.74 10.51 -11.32
CA LYS A 32 -13.50 9.61 -10.44
C LYS A 32 -13.05 9.65 -8.99
N ALA A 33 -13.98 9.27 -8.11
CA ALA A 33 -13.67 8.87 -6.74
C ALA A 33 -13.39 7.36 -6.73
N ILE A 34 -12.36 6.98 -5.99
CA ILE A 34 -11.91 5.60 -5.82
C ILE A 34 -11.88 5.38 -4.32
N LYS A 35 -12.40 4.23 -3.89
CA LYS A 35 -12.31 3.80 -2.50
C LYS A 35 -11.48 2.52 -2.46
N PRO A 36 -10.14 2.63 -2.41
CA PRO A 36 -9.31 1.46 -2.33
C PRO A 36 -9.58 0.65 -1.07
N GLU A 37 -9.64 -0.68 -1.22
CA GLU A 37 -9.71 -1.59 -0.08
C GLU A 37 -8.30 -2.05 0.27
N LEU A 38 -7.89 -1.78 1.51
CA LEU A 38 -6.60 -2.20 2.02
C LEU A 38 -6.49 -3.72 2.04
N PHE A 39 -5.43 -4.25 1.45
CA PHE A 39 -5.17 -5.70 1.46
C PHE A 39 -3.84 -6.06 2.13
N VAL A 40 -2.81 -5.20 2.04
CA VAL A 40 -1.54 -5.47 2.73
C VAL A 40 -0.79 -4.21 3.15
N VAL A 41 -0.14 -4.28 4.31
CA VAL A 41 0.79 -3.28 4.83
C VAL A 41 2.16 -3.92 5.04
N ASP A 42 3.19 -3.27 4.51
CA ASP A 42 4.58 -3.68 4.60
C ASP A 42 5.44 -2.58 5.25
N VAL A 43 6.51 -2.98 5.94
CA VAL A 43 7.51 -2.07 6.51
C VAL A 43 8.87 -2.45 5.94
N VAL A 44 9.34 -1.68 4.97
CA VAL A 44 10.58 -1.94 4.23
C VAL A 44 11.68 -0.96 4.63
N GLY A 45 12.94 -1.38 4.53
CA GLY A 45 14.07 -0.45 4.70
C GLY A 45 14.06 0.63 3.63
N ALA A 46 14.47 1.86 3.94
CA ALA A 46 14.46 2.95 2.97
C ALA A 46 15.46 2.78 1.81
N SER A 47 16.37 1.81 1.93
CA SER A 47 17.30 1.33 0.90
C SER A 47 16.76 0.16 0.06
N ALA A 48 15.57 -0.35 0.36
CA ALA A 48 14.94 -1.39 -0.45
C ALA A 48 14.68 -0.87 -1.88
N GLU A 49 14.69 -1.78 -2.86
CA GLU A 49 14.33 -1.44 -4.24
C GLU A 49 12.97 -0.74 -4.28
N GLY A 50 12.84 0.24 -5.17
CA GLY A 50 11.63 1.04 -5.29
C GLY A 50 10.41 0.21 -5.70
N GLU A 51 9.23 0.76 -5.44
CA GLU A 51 7.97 0.17 -5.88
C GLU A 51 7.92 0.08 -7.41
N ARG A 52 7.64 -1.12 -7.93
CA ARG A 52 7.49 -1.36 -9.37
C ARG A 52 6.10 -0.90 -9.82
N THR A 53 6.04 -0.06 -10.85
CA THR A 53 4.80 0.55 -11.34
C THR A 53 4.24 -0.09 -12.60
N ASP A 54 5.06 -0.85 -13.34
CA ASP A 54 4.72 -1.37 -14.67
C ASP A 54 4.95 -2.88 -14.75
N PHE A 55 3.96 -3.58 -15.32
CA PHE A 55 3.93 -5.02 -15.47
C PHE A 55 3.53 -5.37 -16.90
N VAL A 56 4.10 -6.43 -17.46
CA VAL A 56 3.84 -6.91 -18.81
C VAL A 56 2.40 -7.43 -18.93
N ASP A 57 1.92 -8.11 -17.89
CA ASP A 57 0.56 -8.63 -17.81
C ASP A 57 0.08 -8.75 -16.34
N VAL A 58 -1.17 -9.20 -16.20
CA VAL A 58 -1.81 -9.42 -14.89
C VAL A 58 -1.12 -10.55 -14.10
N ALA A 59 -0.56 -11.55 -14.78
CA ALA A 59 0.10 -12.68 -14.11
C ALA A 59 1.42 -12.23 -13.45
N GLU A 60 2.15 -11.32 -14.08
CA GLU A 60 3.36 -10.72 -13.51
C GLU A 60 3.04 -9.81 -12.32
N LEU A 61 1.96 -9.03 -12.39
CA LEU A 61 1.46 -8.25 -11.26
C LEU A 61 1.06 -9.16 -10.09
N ASP A 62 0.33 -10.23 -10.38
CA ASP A 62 -0.13 -11.21 -9.38
C ASP A 62 1.06 -11.89 -8.69
N ALA A 63 2.05 -12.34 -9.46
CA ALA A 63 3.28 -12.93 -8.91
C ALA A 63 4.06 -11.92 -8.05
N HIS A 64 4.19 -10.67 -8.49
CA HIS A 64 4.85 -9.61 -7.72
C HIS A 64 4.14 -9.35 -6.38
N LEU A 65 2.81 -9.36 -6.38
CA LEU A 65 2.02 -9.18 -5.17
C LEU A 65 2.07 -10.39 -4.25
N GLY A 66 2.00 -11.62 -4.78
CA GLY A 66 2.16 -12.84 -4.01
C GLY A 66 3.49 -12.89 -3.27
N ASP A 67 4.58 -12.53 -3.97
CA ASP A 67 5.90 -12.39 -3.36
C ASP A 67 5.90 -11.35 -2.23
N LYS A 68 5.23 -10.20 -2.41
CA LYS A 68 5.10 -9.18 -1.36
C LYS A 68 4.30 -9.70 -0.17
N LEU A 69 3.11 -10.26 -0.40
CA LEU A 69 2.22 -10.78 0.64
C LEU A 69 2.92 -11.78 1.56
N SER A 70 3.80 -12.61 1.01
CA SER A 70 4.57 -13.59 1.80
C SER A 70 5.52 -12.97 2.85
N ARG A 71 5.83 -11.68 2.73
CA ARG A 71 6.81 -10.96 3.58
C ARG A 71 6.18 -9.90 4.50
N CYS A 72 4.90 -9.60 4.35
CA CYS A 72 4.28 -8.44 4.98
C CYS A 72 3.83 -8.66 6.43
N GLU A 73 3.81 -7.58 7.21
CA GLU A 73 3.46 -7.59 8.63
C GLU A 73 1.94 -7.71 8.86
N VAL A 74 1.12 -7.06 8.01
CA VAL A 74 -0.35 -7.09 8.12
C VAL A 74 -0.95 -7.44 6.77
N VAL A 75 -1.60 -8.60 6.72
CA VAL A 75 -2.44 -9.05 5.60
C VAL A 75 -3.90 -9.05 6.06
N PHE A 76 -4.78 -8.54 5.20
CA PHE A 76 -6.24 -8.57 5.37
C PHE A 76 -6.83 -9.73 4.58
N ASP A 77 -7.18 -9.48 3.31
CA ASP A 77 -7.67 -10.46 2.35
C ASP A 77 -6.84 -10.34 1.06
N GLU A 78 -6.35 -11.47 0.55
CA GLU A 78 -5.60 -11.50 -0.71
C GLU A 78 -6.56 -11.20 -1.89
N PRO A 79 -6.27 -10.17 -2.71
CA PRO A 79 -7.16 -9.81 -3.80
C PRO A 79 -7.06 -10.82 -4.95
N ALA A 80 -8.18 -11.41 -5.35
CA ALA A 80 -8.24 -12.27 -6.53
C ALA A 80 -8.37 -11.44 -7.82
N ASN A 81 -7.58 -11.77 -8.86
CA ASN A 81 -7.63 -11.17 -10.20
C ASN A 81 -7.39 -9.64 -10.20
N LEU A 82 -6.37 -9.17 -9.49
CA LEU A 82 -6.09 -7.74 -9.40
C LEU A 82 -5.52 -7.17 -10.71
N ALA A 83 -6.27 -6.29 -11.37
CA ALA A 83 -5.78 -5.58 -12.57
C ALA A 83 -4.97 -4.31 -12.25
N GLN A 84 -5.14 -3.74 -11.05
CA GLN A 84 -4.47 -2.52 -10.59
C GLN A 84 -4.39 -2.48 -9.06
N ALA A 85 -3.23 -2.12 -8.54
CA ALA A 85 -3.02 -1.80 -7.12
C ALA A 85 -2.72 -0.31 -6.92
N TRP A 86 -3.12 0.23 -5.78
CA TRP A 86 -2.72 1.52 -5.27
C TRP A 86 -1.69 1.33 -4.16
N VAL A 87 -0.57 2.04 -4.25
CA VAL A 87 0.52 1.92 -3.28
C VAL A 87 0.80 3.29 -2.66
N PHE A 88 0.67 3.39 -1.35
CA PHE A 88 0.99 4.59 -0.57
C PHE A 88 2.25 4.33 0.26
N VAL A 89 3.30 5.13 0.04
CA VAL A 89 4.60 4.89 0.66
C VAL A 89 5.03 6.09 1.48
N THR A 90 5.38 5.87 2.75
CA THR A 90 6.06 6.93 3.51
C THR A 90 7.46 7.16 2.94
N CYS A 91 7.83 8.42 2.77
CA CYS A 91 9.17 8.79 2.33
C CYS A 91 9.85 9.63 3.41
N SER A 92 11.14 9.38 3.59
CA SER A 92 12.01 10.20 4.42
C SER A 92 13.29 10.48 3.64
N TYR A 93 13.95 11.61 3.95
CA TYR A 93 15.25 11.95 3.38
C TYR A 93 16.39 11.11 3.96
N GLN A 94 16.13 10.27 4.96
CA GLN A 94 17.12 9.42 5.62
C GLN A 94 17.03 7.98 5.09
N THR A 95 18.12 7.50 4.49
CA THR A 95 18.19 6.16 3.87
C THR A 95 18.31 5.01 4.88
N SER A 96 18.60 5.32 6.15
CA SER A 96 18.63 4.35 7.26
C SER A 96 17.29 4.20 8.00
N SER A 97 16.25 4.87 7.53
CA SER A 97 14.91 4.77 8.11
C SER A 97 14.10 3.64 7.49
N SER A 98 13.00 3.24 8.12
CA SER A 98 12.01 2.35 7.51
C SER A 98 10.93 3.17 6.78
N ARG A 99 10.31 2.55 5.77
CA ARG A 99 9.16 3.07 5.03
C ARG A 99 7.98 2.14 5.26
N THR A 100 6.81 2.71 5.46
CA THR A 100 5.56 1.95 5.49
C THR A 100 4.93 2.03 4.11
N VAL A 101 4.67 0.87 3.54
CA VAL A 101 4.07 0.68 2.23
C VAL A 101 2.68 0.10 2.45
N VAL A 102 1.67 0.82 2.00
CA VAL A 102 0.27 0.46 2.16
C VAL A 102 -0.29 0.15 0.77
N ASN A 103 -0.74 -1.08 0.55
CA ASN A 103 -1.27 -1.53 -0.73
C ASN A 103 -2.78 -1.73 -0.63
N ALA A 104 -3.49 -1.24 -1.65
CA ALA A 104 -4.94 -1.29 -1.70
C ALA A 104 -5.45 -1.61 -3.11
N THR A 105 -6.60 -2.28 -3.21
CA THR A 105 -7.20 -2.67 -4.49
C THR A 105 -7.83 -1.46 -5.18
N GLY A 106 -7.75 -1.36 -6.50
CA GLY A 106 -8.46 -0.34 -7.25
C GLY A 106 -9.90 -0.76 -7.55
N SER A 107 -10.85 -0.56 -6.64
CA SER A 107 -12.28 -0.66 -6.97
C SER A 107 -12.80 0.69 -7.47
N ILE A 108 -13.52 0.70 -8.60
CA ILE A 108 -14.23 1.89 -9.05
C ILE A 108 -15.41 2.06 -8.11
N GLY A 109 -15.45 3.18 -7.38
CA GLY A 109 -16.64 3.53 -6.60
C GLY A 109 -17.83 3.69 -7.55
N ASN A 110 -18.88 2.92 -7.31
CA ASN A 110 -20.15 2.99 -8.06
C ASN A 110 -20.89 4.30 -7.75
#